data_AF-A0A960KQK1-F1
#
_entry.id   AF-A0A960KQK1-F1
#
_cell.length_a   1.000
_cell.length_b   1.000
_cell.length_c   1.000
_cell.angle_alpha   90.00
_cell.angle_beta   90.00
_cell.angle_gamma   90.00
#
_symmetry.space_group_name_H-M   'P 1'
#
loop_
_entity.id
_entity.type
_entity.pdbx_description
1 polymer ?
#
loop_
_entity_poly.entity_id
_entity_poly.type
_entity_poly.pdbx_seq_one_letter_code
_entity_poly.pdbx_strand_id
1 'polypeptide(L)'
;MNLPQNAIELAAYLKRIGHCPEVDPSSAVLRSLNMAHARTIPFENIEVLLGGVPRLDPAGLQLKLVEQRRGGYCFEQNSLLALMLEEIGFGV
;
A
#
# COMPACT_ATOMS: atom_id res chain seq x y z
N MET A 1 18.95 19.19 5.07
CA MET A 1 19.52 17.93 5.58
C MET A 1 18.52 16.85 5.23
N ASN A 2 18.75 16.15 4.12
CA ASN A 2 17.79 15.22 3.52
C ASN A 2 17.78 13.92 4.33
N LEU A 3 16.62 13.57 4.88
CA LEU A 3 16.40 12.25 5.46
C LEU A 3 16.52 11.20 4.34
N PRO A 4 17.11 10.02 4.60
CA PRO A 4 17.11 8.93 3.63
C PRO A 4 15.66 8.57 3.30
N GLN A 5 15.30 8.62 2.01
CA GLN A 5 14.00 8.21 1.50
C GLN A 5 13.80 6.74 1.86
N ASN A 6 12.98 6.44 2.87
CA ASN A 6 12.48 5.09 3.15
C ASN A 6 11.59 4.69 1.98
N ALA A 7 12.22 4.18 0.92
CA ALA A 7 11.65 4.09 -0.42
C ALA A 7 10.47 3.14 -0.43
N ILE A 8 9.29 3.70 -0.68
CA ILE A 8 8.15 2.91 -1.08
C ILE A 8 8.31 2.59 -2.57
N GLU A 9 8.09 1.33 -2.96
CA GLU A 9 8.31 0.89 -4.34
C GLU A 9 6.96 0.62 -5.01
N LEU A 10 6.51 1.60 -5.80
CA LEU A 10 5.28 1.49 -6.58
C LEU A 10 5.26 0.21 -7.44
N ALA A 11 6.39 -0.15 -8.07
CA ALA A 11 6.49 -1.35 -8.89
C ALA A 11 6.22 -2.64 -8.09
N ALA A 12 6.74 -2.74 -6.86
CA ALA A 12 6.51 -3.89 -5.99
C ALA A 12 5.05 -3.99 -5.56
N TYR A 13 4.43 -2.86 -5.22
CA TYR A 13 3.01 -2.77 -4.91
C TYR A 13 2.12 -3.17 -6.09
N LEU A 14 2.33 -2.58 -7.27
CA LEU A 14 1.54 -2.90 -8.48
C LEU A 14 1.64 -4.40 -8.81
N LYS A 15 2.84 -4.98 -8.69
CA LYS A 15 3.05 -6.43 -8.80
C LYS A 15 2.28 -7.21 -7.73
N ARG A 16 2.29 -6.76 -6.47
CA ARG A 16 1.58 -7.41 -5.35
C ARG A 16 0.08 -7.48 -5.57
N ILE A 17 -0.51 -6.44 -6.14
CA ILE A 17 -1.96 -6.35 -6.42
C ILE A 17 -2.35 -6.84 -7.83
N GLY A 18 -1.37 -7.25 -8.64
CA GLY A 18 -1.61 -7.74 -10.00
C GLY A 18 -2.10 -6.67 -10.98
N HIS A 19 -1.63 -5.44 -10.83
CA HIS A 19 -2.01 -4.30 -11.67
C HIS A 19 -0.95 -4.00 -12.75
N CYS A 20 -1.39 -3.41 -13.87
CA CYS A 20 -0.49 -2.94 -14.93
C CYS A 20 0.50 -1.89 -14.39
N PRO A 21 1.78 -1.92 -14.80
CA PRO A 21 2.76 -0.91 -14.41
C PRO A 21 2.52 0.48 -15.01
N GLU A 22 1.79 0.56 -16.12
CA GLU A 22 1.40 1.83 -16.75
C GLU A 22 0.23 2.44 -15.98
N VAL A 23 0.51 3.49 -15.21
CA VAL A 23 -0.44 4.19 -14.35
C VAL A 23 -0.30 5.70 -14.50
N ASP A 24 -1.44 6.39 -14.47
CA ASP A 24 -1.56 7.84 -14.51
C ASP A 24 -2.57 8.30 -13.45
N PRO A 25 -2.62 9.61 -13.10
CA PRO A 25 -3.56 10.10 -12.09
C PRO A 25 -5.00 10.27 -12.63
N SER A 26 -5.49 9.28 -13.37
CA SER A 26 -6.85 9.28 -13.92
C SER A 26 -7.87 8.60 -13.00
N SER A 27 -9.14 8.95 -13.16
CA SER A 27 -10.24 8.29 -12.45
C SER A 27 -10.38 6.81 -12.80
N ALA A 28 -9.94 6.41 -14.00
CA ALA A 28 -9.92 5.02 -14.44
C ALA A 28 -8.90 4.22 -13.63
N VAL A 29 -7.66 4.73 -13.52
CA VAL A 29 -6.60 4.11 -12.71
C VAL A 29 -6.95 4.10 -11.23
N LEU A 30 -7.52 5.18 -10.69
CA LEU A 30 -7.96 5.21 -9.28
C LEU A 30 -8.93 4.06 -8.98
N ARG A 31 -9.94 3.86 -9.85
CA ARG A 31 -10.93 2.79 -9.70
C ARG A 31 -10.30 1.41 -9.82
N SER A 32 -9.48 1.17 -10.83
CA SER A 32 -8.87 -0.15 -11.04
C SER A 32 -7.87 -0.50 -9.92
N LEU A 33 -7.08 0.48 -9.47
CA LEU A 33 -6.12 0.33 -8.39
C LEU A 33 -6.82 -0.01 -7.06
N ASN A 34 -7.86 0.74 -6.70
CA ASN A 34 -8.63 0.50 -5.47
C ASN A 34 -9.26 -0.90 -5.48
N MET A 35 -9.87 -1.29 -6.60
CA MET A 35 -10.44 -2.63 -6.76
C MET A 35 -9.40 -3.74 -6.68
N ALA A 36 -8.23 -3.57 -7.31
CA ALA A 36 -7.14 -4.54 -7.27
C ALA A 36 -6.57 -4.68 -5.86
N HIS A 37 -6.40 -3.57 -5.14
CA HIS A 37 -5.99 -3.55 -3.74
C HIS A 37 -6.95 -4.35 -2.85
N ALA A 38 -8.24 -3.98 -2.86
CA ALA A 38 -9.26 -4.62 -2.01
C ALA A 38 -9.47 -6.11 -2.30
N ARG A 39 -9.25 -6.54 -3.56
CA ARG A 39 -9.33 -7.96 -3.95
C ARG A 39 -8.15 -8.79 -3.50
N THR A 40 -7.01 -8.16 -3.19
CA THR A 40 -5.72 -8.84 -3.13
C THR A 40 -5.02 -8.71 -1.78
N ILE A 41 -5.30 -7.64 -1.02
CA ILE A 41 -4.77 -7.41 0.33
C ILE A 41 -5.93 -7.54 1.32
N PRO A 42 -5.96 -8.60 2.15
CA PRO A 42 -7.10 -8.85 3.03
C PRO A 42 -7.16 -7.83 4.17
N PHE A 43 -8.38 -7.44 4.54
CA PHE A 43 -8.61 -6.70 5.79
C PHE A 43 -8.49 -7.67 6.97
N GLU A 44 -7.55 -7.42 7.90
CA GLU A 44 -7.27 -8.29 9.04
C GLU A 44 -6.71 -7.53 10.24
N ASN A 45 -6.83 -8.12 11.43
CA ASN A 45 -6.31 -7.59 12.69
C ASN A 45 -5.50 -8.64 13.50
N ILE A 46 -4.95 -9.64 12.82
CA ILE A 46 -4.19 -10.77 13.39
C ILE A 46 -3.01 -10.28 14.23
N GLU A 47 -2.29 -9.25 13.77
CA GLU A 47 -1.14 -8.72 14.54
C GLU A 47 -1.57 -8.16 15.90
N VAL A 48 -2.68 -7.43 15.92
CA VAL A 48 -3.25 -6.88 17.16
C VAL A 48 -3.75 -8.00 18.07
N LEU A 49 -4.38 -9.03 17.50
CA LEU A 49 -4.82 -10.21 18.26
C LEU A 49 -3.65 -10.97 18.91
N LEU A 50 -2.46 -10.92 18.30
CA LEU A 50 -1.23 -11.49 18.83
C LEU A 50 -0.46 -10.52 19.76
N GLY A 51 -1.03 -9.35 20.08
CA GLY A 51 -0.44 -8.36 20.97
C GLY A 51 0.61 -7.44 20.30
N GLY A 52 0.74 -7.48 18.98
CA GLY A 52 1.60 -6.59 18.22
C GLY A 52 0.98 -5.21 17.98
N VAL A 53 1.83 -4.22 17.70
CA VAL A 53 1.44 -2.85 17.32
C VAL A 53 1.84 -2.62 15.87
N PRO A 54 0.89 -2.45 14.94
CA PRO A 54 1.20 -2.23 13.54
C PRO A 54 2.05 -0.98 13.29
N ARG A 55 3.04 -1.09 12.40
CA ARG A 55 3.84 0.04 11.93
C ARG A 55 3.14 0.74 10.78
N LEU A 56 3.10 2.07 10.84
CA LEU A 56 2.45 2.92 9.84
C LEU A 56 3.42 3.75 8.99
N ASP A 57 4.73 3.68 9.26
CA ASP A 57 5.71 4.31 8.38
C ASP A 57 5.85 3.53 7.05
N PRO A 58 6.26 4.19 5.95
CA PRO A 58 6.29 3.60 4.61
C PRO A 58 7.02 2.25 4.52
N ALA A 59 8.18 2.12 5.17
CA ALA A 59 8.97 0.89 5.15
C ALA A 59 8.26 -0.25 5.89
N GLY A 60 7.59 0.05 7.00
CA GLY A 60 6.78 -0.93 7.73
C GLY A 60 5.59 -1.43 6.92
N LEU A 61 4.86 -0.51 6.29
CA LEU A 61 3.70 -0.83 5.45
C LEU A 61 4.10 -1.69 4.24
N GLN A 62 5.16 -1.31 3.53
CA GLN A 62 5.65 -2.06 2.38
C GLN A 62 6.10 -3.47 2.76
N LEU A 63 6.95 -3.59 3.79
CA LEU A 63 7.43 -4.88 4.25
C LEU A 63 6.27 -5.82 4.60
N LYS A 64 5.29 -5.34 5.37
CA LYS A 64 4.17 -6.18 5.83
C LYS A 64 3.18 -6.52 4.72
N LEU A 65 2.64 -5.50 4.05
CA LEU A 65 1.50 -5.68 3.13
C LEU A 65 1.94 -6.15 1.74
N VAL A 66 3.14 -5.74 1.30
CA VAL A 66 3.66 -6.03 -0.04
C VAL A 66 4.58 -7.24 -0.01
N GLU A 67 5.68 -7.19 0.74
CA GLU A 67 6.71 -8.23 0.70
C GLU A 67 6.29 -9.51 1.44
N GLN A 68 5.81 -9.38 2.67
CA GLN A 68 5.31 -10.50 3.48
C GLN A 68 3.90 -10.96 3.06
N ARG A 69 3.26 -10.24 2.13
CA ARG A 69 1.93 -10.52 1.59
C ARG A 69 0.85 -10.69 2.65
N ARG A 70 0.97 -9.99 3.77
CA ARG A 70 -0.05 -9.97 4.83
C ARG A 70 -1.16 -8.97 4.51
N GLY A 71 -2.15 -8.91 5.39
CA GLY A 71 -3.18 -7.89 5.37
C GLY A 71 -2.95 -6.84 6.46
N GLY A 72 -3.94 -5.98 6.64
CA GLY A 72 -3.98 -5.02 7.74
C GLY A 72 -5.38 -4.42 7.85
N TYR A 73 -5.60 -3.67 8.93
CA TYR A 73 -6.84 -2.93 9.14
C TYR A 73 -6.79 -1.54 8.47
N CYS A 74 -7.78 -0.68 8.76
CA CYS A 74 -8.01 0.55 8.02
C CYS A 74 -6.80 1.49 7.95
N PHE A 75 -6.05 1.66 9.04
CA PHE A 75 -4.89 2.56 9.03
C PHE A 75 -3.79 2.06 8.09
N GLU A 76 -3.48 0.78 8.11
CA GLU A 76 -2.41 0.22 7.26
C GLU A 76 -2.80 0.19 5.78
N GLN A 77 -4.02 -0.27 5.49
CA GLN A 77 -4.54 -0.37 4.12
C GLN A 77 -4.61 1.01 3.45
N ASN A 78 -5.22 1.98 4.14
CA ASN A 78 -5.42 3.31 3.58
C ASN A 78 -4.11 4.11 3.53
N SER A 79 -3.21 3.95 4.52
CA SER A 79 -1.90 4.61 4.45
C SER A 79 -1.05 4.07 3.30
N LEU A 80 -1.03 2.74 3.09
CA LEU A 80 -0.33 2.19 1.92
C LEU A 80 -0.96 2.70 0.62
N LEU A 81 -2.29 2.66 0.50
CA LEU A 81 -2.98 3.12 -0.71
C LEU A 81 -2.72 4.62 -0.96
N ALA A 82 -2.76 5.46 0.07
CA ALA A 82 -2.47 6.89 -0.05
C ALA A 82 -1.05 7.14 -0.58
N LEU A 83 -0.04 6.50 0.00
CA LEU A 83 1.35 6.61 -0.47
C LEU A 83 1.49 6.16 -1.93
N MET A 84 0.79 5.10 -2.34
CA MET A 84 0.80 4.64 -3.74
C MET A 84 0.11 5.64 -4.68
N LEU A 85 -0.96 6.28 -4.24
CA LEU A 85 -1.66 7.30 -5.02
C LEU A 85 -0.81 8.57 -5.16
N GLU A 86 -0.11 8.98 -4.10
CA GLU A 86 0.85 10.09 -4.13
C GLU A 86 1.99 9.80 -5.11
N GLU A 87 2.57 8.60 -5.09
CA GLU A 87 3.63 8.18 -6.04
C GLU A 87 3.16 8.15 -7.50
N ILE A 88 1.87 7.91 -7.75
CA ILE A 88 1.26 8.00 -9.10
C ILE A 88 0.97 9.46 -9.50
N GLY A 89 0.99 10.40 -8.55
CA GLY A 89 0.76 11.83 -8.79
C GLY A 89 -0.68 12.28 -8.51
N PHE A 90 -1.48 11.51 -7.78
CA PHE A 90 -2.75 12.01 -7.23
C PHE A 90 -2.49 12.98 -6.07
N GLY A 91 -3.35 13.99 -5.93
CA GLY A 91 -3.37 14.86 -4.74
C GLY A 91 -4.32 14.31 -3.69
N VAL A 92 -3.80 13.53 -2.75
CA VAL A 92 -4.54 12.97 -1.60
C VAL A 92 -4.00 13.48 -0.28
#